data_AF-A0A8J3WMG1-F1
#
_entry.id   AF-A0A8J3WMG1-F1
#
_cell.length_a   1.000
_cell.length_b   1.000
_cell.length_c   1.000
_cell.angle_alpha   90.00
_cell.angle_beta   90.00
_cell.angle_gamma   90.00
#
_symmetry.space_group_name_H-M   'P 1'
#
loop_
_entity.id
_entity.type
_entity.pdbx_description
1 polymer ?
#
loop_
_entity_poly.entity_id
_entity_poly.type
_entity_poly.pdbx_seq_one_letter_code
_entity_poly.pdbx_strand_id
1 'polypeptide(L)'
;MNITHARFVTLPVSGRERAKDFYVTAPGFQVIADRQLGPVRWLRVGPAGAQVEGPVDLPWGRQATLGDPGGNGFVLAAPVPAGF
;
A
#
# COMPACT_ATOMS: atom_id res chain seq x y z
N MET A 1 2.82 -14.18 20.38
CA MET A 1 1.98 -13.81 19.21
C MET A 1 2.93 -13.44 18.07
N ASN A 2 3.01 -14.25 17.01
CA ASN A 2 3.99 -14.05 15.92
C ASN A 2 3.31 -13.46 14.67
N ILE A 3 3.08 -12.15 14.68
CA ILE A 3 2.84 -11.38 13.45
C ILE A 3 4.20 -10.92 12.97
N THR A 4 4.61 -11.34 11.77
CA THR A 4 5.94 -11.02 11.20
C THR A 4 5.92 -9.73 10.39
N HIS A 5 4.81 -9.42 9.73
CA HIS A 5 4.67 -8.26 8.85
C HIS A 5 3.20 -7.97 8.52
N ALA A 6 2.88 -6.73 8.13
CA ALA A 6 1.65 -6.44 7.40
C ALA A 6 1.76 -7.02 5.99
N ARG A 7 0.68 -7.60 5.43
CA ARG A 7 0.72 -8.19 4.07
C ARG A 7 0.32 -7.20 2.99
N PHE A 8 -0.56 -6.25 3.33
CA PHE A 8 -1.01 -5.16 2.48
C PHE A 8 -1.72 -4.13 3.37
N VAL A 9 -1.91 -2.91 2.85
CA VAL A 9 -2.68 -1.85 3.50
C VAL A 9 -3.80 -1.38 2.57
N THR A 10 -4.92 -0.93 3.15
CA THR A 10 -6.03 -0.37 2.38
C THR A 10 -5.84 1.14 2.24
N LEU A 11 -5.82 1.62 1.00
CA LEU A 11 -5.75 3.04 0.68
C LEU A 11 -7.12 3.53 0.18
N PRO A 12 -7.80 4.44 0.89
CA PRO A 12 -9.04 5.03 0.41
C PRO A 12 -8.73 5.94 -0.79
N VAL A 13 -9.43 5.73 -1.90
CA VAL A 13 -9.28 6.53 -3.12
C VAL A 13 -10.65 6.98 -3.61
N SER A 14 -10.71 8.18 -4.18
CA SER A 14 -11.95 8.72 -4.77
C SER A 14 -12.33 8.04 -6.10
N GLY A 15 -11.37 7.45 -6.83
CA GLY A 15 -11.60 6.76 -8.09
C GLY A 15 -10.69 5.54 -8.28
N ARG A 16 -11.24 4.33 -8.17
CA ARG A 16 -10.48 3.07 -8.24
C ARG A 16 -9.81 2.81 -9.59
N GLU A 17 -10.44 3.17 -10.71
CA GLU A 17 -9.82 2.98 -12.04
C GLU A 17 -8.68 3.97 -12.27
N ARG A 18 -8.87 5.26 -11.93
CA ARG A 18 -7.77 6.24 -11.99
C ARG A 18 -6.60 5.86 -11.08
N ALA A 19 -6.89 5.32 -9.89
CA ALA A 19 -5.86 4.83 -8.99
C ALA A 19 -5.11 3.63 -9.61
N LYS A 20 -5.83 2.68 -10.21
CA LYS A 20 -5.23 1.56 -10.94
C LYS A 20 -4.28 2.06 -12.01
N ASP A 21 -4.74 2.97 -12.87
CA ASP A 21 -3.92 3.51 -13.97
C ASP A 21 -2.68 4.23 -13.45
N PHE A 22 -2.83 5.06 -12.40
CA PHE A 22 -1.72 5.74 -11.77
C PHE A 22 -0.66 4.75 -11.25
N TYR A 23 -1.06 3.76 -10.45
CA TYR A 23 -0.14 2.81 -9.84
C TYR A 23 0.41 1.75 -10.81
N VAL A 24 -0.35 1.36 -11.84
CA VAL A 24 0.13 0.39 -12.83
C VAL A 24 1.06 1.07 -13.84
N THR A 25 0.74 2.29 -14.28
CA THR A 25 1.45 2.93 -15.38
C THR A 25 2.71 3.65 -14.94
N ALA A 26 2.65 4.45 -13.86
CA ALA A 26 3.80 5.28 -13.46
C ALA A 26 4.85 4.48 -12.66
N PRO A 27 4.50 3.75 -11.58
CA PRO A 27 5.46 2.94 -10.85
C PRO A 27 5.53 1.48 -11.31
N GLY A 28 4.80 1.09 -12.36
CA GLY A 28 4.89 -0.26 -12.93
C GLY A 28 4.31 -1.37 -12.05
N PHE A 29 3.38 -1.06 -11.14
CA PHE A 29 2.82 -2.08 -10.25
C PHE A 29 1.95 -3.05 -11.03
N GLN A 30 1.87 -4.28 -10.55
CA GLN A 30 1.01 -5.30 -11.11
C GLN A 30 -0.34 -5.32 -10.38
N VAL A 31 -1.40 -5.65 -11.12
CA VAL A 31 -2.68 -5.99 -10.54
C VAL A 31 -2.55 -7.38 -9.90
N ILE A 32 -2.51 -7.43 -8.57
CA ILE A 32 -2.42 -8.68 -7.82
C ILE A 32 -3.80 -9.29 -7.62
N ALA A 33 -4.84 -8.45 -7.49
CA ALA A 33 -6.23 -8.88 -7.48
C ALA A 33 -7.15 -7.75 -7.93
N ASP A 34 -8.15 -8.08 -8.74
CA ASP A 34 -9.26 -7.20 -9.11
C ASP A 34 -10.54 -8.03 -9.06
N ARG A 35 -11.39 -7.80 -8.07
CA ARG A 35 -12.58 -8.63 -7.79
C ARG A 35 -13.80 -7.77 -7.52
N GLN A 36 -14.92 -8.14 -8.15
CA GLN A 36 -16.24 -7.60 -7.81
C GLN A 36 -16.84 -8.42 -6.66
N LEU A 37 -17.17 -7.74 -5.56
CA LEU A 37 -17.76 -8.30 -4.34
C LEU A 37 -19.08 -7.57 -4.06
N GLY A 38 -20.17 -8.04 -4.69
CA GLY A 38 -21.46 -7.36 -4.62
C GLY A 38 -21.37 -5.92 -5.14
N PRO A 39 -21.74 -4.89 -4.35
CA PRO A 39 -21.61 -3.50 -4.76
C PRO A 39 -20.16 -2.95 -4.66
N VAL A 40 -19.23 -3.70 -4.07
CA VAL A 40 -17.86 -3.24 -3.82
C VAL A 40 -16.89 -3.87 -4.82
N ARG A 41 -16.02 -3.05 -5.43
CA ARG A 41 -14.86 -3.55 -6.16
C ARG A 41 -13.62 -3.53 -5.27
N TRP A 42 -13.01 -4.69 -5.07
CA TRP A 42 -11.76 -4.84 -4.34
C TRP A 42 -10.60 -4.95 -5.33
N LEU A 43 -9.76 -3.91 -5.35
CA LEU A 43 -8.59 -3.81 -6.20
C LEU A 43 -7.34 -3.79 -5.31
N ARG A 44 -6.37 -4.65 -5.63
CA ARG A 44 -5.04 -4.67 -5.02
C ARG A 44 -3.99 -4.62 -6.11
N VAL A 45 -3.14 -3.62 -6.02
CA VAL A 45 -1.96 -3.43 -6.86
C VAL A 45 -0.71 -3.42 -5.98
N GLY A 46 0.43 -3.80 -6.53
CA GLY A 46 1.71 -3.70 -5.85
C GLY A 46 2.87 -4.06 -6.78
N PRO A 47 4.11 -3.72 -6.39
CA PRO A 47 5.28 -4.21 -7.11
C PRO A 47 5.28 -5.74 -7.12
N ALA A 48 5.75 -6.34 -8.22
CA ALA A 48 5.88 -7.79 -8.30
C ALA A 48 6.77 -8.28 -7.14
N GLY A 49 6.33 -9.26 -6.34
CA GLY A 49 7.13 -9.81 -5.24
C GLY A 49 7.30 -8.92 -4.00
N ALA A 50 6.55 -7.82 -3.89
CA ALA A 50 6.76 -6.85 -2.82
C ALA A 50 6.46 -7.38 -1.40
N GLN A 51 7.31 -6.97 -0.46
CA GLN A 51 7.15 -7.16 0.99
C GLN A 51 6.73 -5.84 1.64
N VAL A 52 5.86 -5.89 2.65
CA VAL A 52 5.45 -4.69 3.39
C VAL A 52 6.03 -4.77 4.80
N GLU A 53 6.79 -3.75 5.19
CA GLU A 53 7.32 -3.58 6.54
C GLU A 53 6.60 -2.45 7.28
N GLY A 54 6.35 -2.64 8.58
CA GLY A 54 5.57 -1.70 9.42
C GLY A 54 4.06 -1.97 9.45
N PRO A 55 3.23 -0.97 9.80
CA PRO A 55 3.60 0.41 10.06
C PRO A 55 4.36 0.62 11.38
N VAL A 56 5.31 1.55 11.39
CA VAL A 56 6.09 2.00 12.55
C VAL A 56 5.75 3.45 12.87
N ASP A 57 5.58 3.75 14.16
CA ASP A 57 5.41 5.12 14.65
C ASP A 57 6.78 5.78 14.84
N LEU A 58 7.00 6.91 14.17
CA LEU A 58 8.21 7.72 14.20
C LEU A 58 7.87 9.12 14.74
N PRO A 59 8.86 9.89 15.24
CA PRO A 59 8.61 11.23 15.77
C PRO A 59 7.91 12.20 14.79
N TRP A 60 8.01 11.95 13.48
CA TRP A 60 7.42 12.77 12.42
C TRP A 60 6.20 12.14 11.75
N GLY A 61 5.74 10.96 12.17
CA GLY A 61 4.53 10.34 11.65
C GLY A 61 4.60 8.81 11.62
N ARG A 62 3.54 8.20 11.10
CA ARG A 62 3.44 6.74 10.98
C ARG A 62 3.81 6.31 9.57
N GLN A 63 4.73 5.36 9.44
CA GLN A 63 5.26 4.95 8.13
C GLN A 63 5.12 3.45 7.91
N ALA A 64 4.80 3.03 6.68
CA ALA A 64 4.94 1.66 6.22
C ALA A 64 5.77 1.65 4.93
N THR A 65 6.67 0.68 4.78
CA THR A 65 7.56 0.57 3.62
C THR A 65 7.13 -0.61 2.76
N LEU A 66 7.01 -0.39 1.47
CA LEU A 66 6.83 -1.44 0.47
C LEU A 66 8.16 -1.65 -0.23
N GLY A 67 8.82 -2.77 0.02
CA GLY A 67 10.03 -3.17 -0.70
C GLY A 67 9.69 -3.89 -2.00
N ASP A 68 10.41 -3.61 -3.08
CA ASP A 68 10.38 -4.40 -4.32
C ASP A 68 11.60 -5.36 -4.41
N PRO A 69 11.56 -6.40 -5.27
CA PRO A 69 12.67 -7.34 -5.43
C PRO A 69 13.96 -6.75 -6.02
N GLY A 70 13.90 -5.56 -6.60
CA GLY A 70 15.07 -4.81 -7.08
C GLY A 70 15.79 -4.06 -5.94
N GLY A 71 15.23 -4.06 -4.73
CA GLY A 71 15.79 -3.40 -3.55
C GLY A 71 15.29 -1.98 -3.32
N ASN A 72 14.30 -1.49 -4.09
CA ASN A 72 13.73 -0.16 -3.84
C ASN A 72 12.63 -0.23 -2.77
N GLY A 73 12.50 0.84 -1.97
CA GLY A 73 11.46 0.98 -0.94
C GLY A 73 10.54 2.17 -1.18
N PHE A 74 9.23 1.96 -1.20
CA PHE A 74 8.23 3.03 -1.19
C PHE A 74 7.69 3.23 0.22
N VAL A 75 7.81 4.46 0.75
CA VAL A 75 7.30 4.78 2.08
C VAL A 75 5.92 5.43 1.98
N LEU A 76 4.91 4.79 2.57
CA LEU A 76 3.62 5.40 2.85
C LEU A 76 3.68 6.06 4.22
N ALA A 77 3.60 7.40 4.25
CA ALA A 77 3.63 8.18 5.47
C ALA A 77 2.25 8.77 5.78
N ALA A 78 1.78 8.59 7.01
CA ALA A 78 0.69 9.36 7.59
C ALA A 78 1.29 10.38 8.58
N PRO A 79 0.81 11.64 8.59
CA PRO A 79 1.26 12.65 9.54
C PRO A 79 0.98 12.23 10.98
N VAL A 80 1.73 12.78 11.93
CA VAL A 80 1.45 12.61 13.37
C VAL A 80 0.00 13.04 13.65
N PRO A 81 -0.83 12.20 14.30
CA PRO A 81 -2.17 12.63 14.71
C PRO A 81 -2.06 13.91 15.53
N ALA A 82 -2.83 14.94 15.18
CA ALA A 82 -2.85 16.18 15.96
C ALA A 82 -3.36 15.87 17.37
N GLY A 83 -2.57 16.21 18.40
CA GLY A 83 -3.00 16.16 19.81
C GLY A 83 -2.34 15.13 20.74
N PHE A 84 -1.07 14.77 20.49
CA PHE A 84 -0.19 14.27 21.57
C PHE A 84 0.52 15.44 22.25
#